data_AF-A0A938GIJ8-F1
#
_entry.id   AF-A0A938GIJ8-F1
#
_cell.length_a   1.000
_cell.length_b   1.000
_cell.length_c   1.000
_cell.angle_alpha   90.00
_cell.angle_beta   90.00
_cell.angle_gamma   90.00
#
_symmetry.space_group_name_H-M   'P 1'
#
loop_
_entity.id
_entity.type
_entity.pdbx_description
1 polymer ?
#
loop_
_entity_poly.entity_id
_entity_poly.type
_entity_poly.pdbx_seq_one_letter_code
_entity_poly.pdbx_strand_id
1 'polypeptide(L)'
;MDEELQQILKHLRLGSLLANWDELLGEARRGRFSHERLLKHVLQAEYRAKGEQALDRGHRGYFISFPELVAKLYASLADHSQDKLLRKFSSYDCLVIDEVGYAEVEPTQVGLFFTLMQKRHKTKTTLITSNLGFSEWGSFLKNKHLASALFDRLSATTHVFNMKDCVSLRPKLNDGGESDAA
;
A
#
# COMPACT_ATOMS: atom_id res chain seq x y z
N MET A 1 7.38 -33.14 13.06
CA MET A 1 6.99 -32.19 14.13
C MET A 1 6.05 -32.94 15.07
N ASP A 2 6.24 -32.87 16.39
CA ASP A 2 5.32 -33.50 17.36
C ASP A 2 4.03 -32.68 17.54
N GLU A 3 3.01 -33.29 18.17
CA GLU A 3 1.69 -32.69 18.38
C GLU A 3 1.73 -31.48 19.33
N GLU A 4 2.58 -31.52 20.35
CA GLU A 4 2.73 -30.43 21.32
C GLU A 4 3.21 -29.15 20.63
N LEU A 5 4.25 -29.26 19.81
CA LEU A 5 4.80 -28.16 19.05
C LEU A 5 3.80 -27.63 18.01
N GLN A 6 3.03 -28.50 17.34
CA GLN A 6 1.95 -28.05 16.46
C GLN A 6 0.92 -27.19 17.20
N GLN A 7 0.54 -27.58 18.41
CA GLN A 7 -0.43 -26.85 19.23
C GLN A 7 0.11 -25.49 19.67
N ILE A 8 1.38 -25.42 20.05
CA ILE A 8 2.08 -24.17 20.38
C ILE A 8 2.13 -23.24 19.17
N LEU A 9 2.51 -23.72 17.99
CA LEU A 9 2.59 -22.91 16.77
C LEU A 9 1.21 -22.38 16.35
N LYS A 10 0.14 -23.18 16.49
CA LYS A 10 -1.24 -22.73 16.28
C LYS A 10 -1.64 -21.63 17.27
N HIS A 11 -1.31 -21.81 18.55
CA HIS A 11 -1.62 -20.83 19.59
C HIS A 11 -0.91 -19.49 19.35
N LEU A 12 0.37 -19.53 18.95
CA LEU A 12 1.18 -18.35 18.59
C LEU A 12 0.85 -17.79 17.20
N ARG A 13 -0.09 -18.42 16.47
CA ARG A 13 -0.49 -18.05 15.11
C ARG A 13 0.68 -18.01 14.12
N LEU A 14 1.56 -19.00 14.18
CA LEU A 14 2.70 -19.20 13.29
C LEU A 14 2.33 -20.26 12.23
N GLY A 15 1.37 -19.90 11.37
CA GLY A 15 0.78 -20.81 10.38
C GLY A 15 1.69 -21.13 9.19
N SER A 16 2.57 -20.22 8.78
CA SER A 16 3.53 -20.47 7.70
C SER A 16 4.63 -21.44 8.16
N LEU A 17 5.09 -21.27 9.40
CA LEU A 17 6.03 -22.16 10.06
C LEU A 17 5.44 -23.55 10.27
N LEU A 18 4.15 -23.63 10.58
CA LEU A 18 3.41 -24.89 10.65
C LEU A 18 3.33 -25.58 9.28
N ALA A 19 3.06 -24.82 8.21
CA ALA A 19 2.91 -25.35 6.85
C ALA A 19 4.25 -25.77 6.20
N ASN A 20 5.33 -25.05 6.49
CA ASN A 20 6.64 -25.18 5.81
C ASN A 20 7.74 -25.68 6.75
N TRP A 21 7.38 -26.38 7.83
CA TRP A 21 8.31 -26.77 8.90
C TRP A 21 9.50 -27.59 8.43
N ASP A 22 9.23 -28.64 7.65
CA ASP A 22 10.26 -29.58 7.21
C ASP A 22 11.22 -28.95 6.19
N GLU A 23 10.70 -28.04 5.36
CA GLU A 23 11.50 -27.27 4.41
C GLU A 23 12.45 -26.31 5.13
N LEU A 24 11.95 -25.53 6.10
CA LEU A 24 12.75 -24.61 6.90
C LEU A 24 13.85 -25.33 7.70
N LEU A 25 13.55 -26.51 8.25
CA LEU A 25 14.55 -27.35 8.90
C LEU A 25 15.57 -27.91 7.89
N GLY A 26 15.13 -28.29 6.69
CA GLY A 26 16.00 -28.73 5.61
C GLY A 26 16.96 -27.63 5.14
N GLU A 27 16.50 -26.39 5.06
CA GLU A 27 17.34 -25.21 4.77
C GLU A 27 18.30 -24.89 5.89
N ALA A 28 17.84 -24.91 7.14
CA ALA A 28 18.68 -24.66 8.31
C ALA A 28 19.85 -25.66 8.41
N ARG A 29 19.57 -26.94 8.13
CA ARG A 29 20.57 -28.02 8.08
C ARG A 29 21.55 -27.83 6.94
N ARG A 30 21.07 -27.52 5.73
CA ARG A 30 21.93 -27.27 4.55
C ARG A 30 22.79 -26.02 4.71
N GLY A 31 22.23 -24.95 5.27
CA GLY A 31 22.88 -23.66 5.46
C GLY A 31 23.80 -23.57 6.68
N ARG A 32 23.87 -24.61 7.52
CA ARG A 32 24.58 -24.60 8.82
C ARG A 32 24.23 -23.37 9.67
N PHE A 33 22.94 -23.11 9.82
CA PHE A 33 22.49 -21.93 10.57
C PHE A 33 22.83 -22.07 12.06
N SER A 34 23.32 -20.99 12.66
CA SER A 34 23.34 -20.88 14.12
C SER A 34 21.91 -20.76 14.64
N HIS A 35 21.69 -21.12 15.92
CA HIS A 35 20.38 -21.01 16.57
C HIS A 35 19.78 -19.61 16.45
N GLU A 36 20.60 -18.56 16.56
CA GLU A 36 20.18 -17.16 16.37
C GLU A 36 19.73 -16.87 14.93
N ARG A 37 20.51 -17.31 13.93
CA ARG A 37 20.17 -17.12 12.51
C ARG A 37 18.88 -17.84 12.15
N LEU A 38 18.69 -19.05 12.68
CA LEU A 38 17.46 -19.81 12.48
C LEU A 38 16.25 -19.06 13.05
N LEU A 39 16.34 -18.59 14.29
CA LEU A 39 15.24 -17.85 14.93
C LEU A 39 14.91 -16.57 14.14
N LYS A 40 15.92 -15.80 13.75
CA LYS A 40 15.72 -14.58 12.95
C LYS A 40 15.08 -14.88 11.60
N HIS A 41 15.52 -15.94 10.93
CA HIS A 41 14.99 -16.35 9.64
C HIS A 41 13.52 -16.79 9.75
N VAL A 42 13.18 -17.62 10.75
CA VAL A 42 11.81 -18.05 11.03
C VAL A 42 10.89 -16.87 11.32
N LEU A 43 11.33 -15.92 12.17
CA LEU A 43 10.56 -14.73 12.48
C LEU A 43 10.35 -13.83 11.25
N GLN A 44 11.37 -13.67 10.41
CA GLN A 44 11.29 -12.90 9.17
C GLN A 44 10.37 -13.55 8.14
N ALA A 45 10.46 -14.88 7.97
CA ALA A 45 9.60 -15.64 7.08
C ALA A 45 8.14 -15.56 7.52
N GLU A 46 7.87 -15.69 8.83
CA GLU A 46 6.51 -15.53 9.36
C GLU A 46 5.98 -14.11 9.26
N TYR A 47 6.83 -13.11 9.50
CA TYR A 47 6.44 -11.72 9.31
C TYR A 47 6.06 -11.44 7.84
N ARG A 48 6.85 -11.94 6.89
CA ARG A 48 6.56 -11.82 5.44
C ARG A 48 5.27 -12.55 5.07
N ALA A 49 5.12 -13.80 5.48
CA ALA A 49 3.92 -14.59 5.19
C ALA A 49 2.66 -13.94 5.79
N LYS A 50 2.75 -13.36 6.99
CA LYS A 50 1.64 -12.58 7.58
C LYS A 50 1.32 -11.30 6.81
N GLY A 51 2.33 -10.65 6.24
CA GLY A 51 2.14 -9.47 5.39
C GLY A 51 1.52 -9.80 4.02
N GLU A 52 1.99 -10.88 3.39
CA GLU A 52 1.56 -11.32 2.05
C GLU A 52 0.17 -11.97 2.08
N GLN A 53 -0.13 -12.79 3.09
CA GLN A 53 -1.42 -13.46 3.26
C GLN A 53 -2.48 -12.59 3.94
N ALA A 54 -2.25 -11.28 4.10
CA ALA A 54 -3.22 -10.42 4.78
C ALA A 54 -4.58 -10.44 4.05
N LEU A 55 -4.57 -10.37 2.72
CA LEU A 55 -5.79 -10.47 1.89
C LEU A 55 -6.46 -11.84 2.03
N ASP A 56 -5.69 -12.92 2.02
CA ASP A 56 -6.18 -14.30 2.16
C ASP A 56 -6.74 -14.59 3.55
N ARG A 57 -6.32 -13.84 4.58
CA ARG A 57 -6.80 -13.94 5.97
C ARG A 57 -8.03 -13.06 6.23
N GLY A 58 -8.68 -12.57 5.18
CA GLY A 58 -9.92 -11.79 5.27
C GLY A 58 -9.72 -10.30 5.50
N HIS A 59 -8.48 -9.79 5.42
CA HIS A 59 -8.27 -8.34 5.41
C HIS A 59 -8.70 -7.77 4.06
N ARG A 60 -9.52 -6.73 4.10
CA ARG A 60 -10.13 -6.16 2.90
C ARG A 60 -9.20 -5.13 2.29
N GLY A 61 -8.51 -5.51 1.22
CA GLY A 61 -7.75 -4.59 0.36
C GLY A 61 -8.61 -3.94 -0.72
N TYR A 62 -8.28 -2.71 -1.11
CA TYR A 62 -8.89 -2.08 -2.29
C TYR A 62 -7.87 -1.21 -3.01
N PHE A 63 -7.82 -1.33 -4.34
CA PHE A 63 -7.00 -0.51 -5.23
C PHE A 63 -7.90 0.45 -6.00
N ILE A 64 -7.46 1.71 -6.13
CA ILE A 64 -8.13 2.73 -6.92
C ILE A 64 -7.12 3.77 -7.41
N SER A 65 -7.27 4.27 -8.62
CA SER A 65 -6.50 5.44 -9.05
C SER A 65 -7.06 6.71 -8.41
N PHE A 66 -6.20 7.69 -8.16
CA PHE A 66 -6.60 8.98 -7.59
C PHE A 66 -7.68 9.70 -8.41
N PRO A 67 -7.58 9.77 -9.76
CA PRO A 67 -8.64 10.38 -10.58
C PRO A 67 -9.98 9.67 -10.41
N GLU A 68 -9.99 8.33 -10.38
CA GLU A 68 -11.22 7.55 -10.21
C GLU A 68 -11.82 7.75 -8.81
N LEU A 69 -10.98 7.76 -7.76
CA LEU A 69 -11.40 8.00 -6.39
C LEU A 69 -12.09 9.35 -6.27
N VAL A 70 -11.45 10.39 -6.79
CA VAL A 70 -11.97 11.75 -6.75
C VAL A 70 -13.28 11.86 -7.53
N ALA A 71 -13.37 11.26 -8.71
CA ALA A 71 -14.60 11.24 -9.50
C ALA A 71 -15.77 10.58 -8.74
N LYS A 72 -15.53 9.42 -8.07
CA LYS A 72 -16.55 8.76 -7.25
C LYS A 72 -16.96 9.61 -6.04
N LEU A 73 -16.00 10.22 -5.35
CA LEU A 73 -16.28 11.12 -4.23
C LEU A 73 -17.11 12.32 -4.69
N TYR A 74 -16.78 12.91 -5.84
CA TYR A 74 -17.52 14.03 -6.39
C TYR A 74 -18.95 13.65 -6.78
N ALA A 75 -19.12 12.53 -7.51
CA ALA A 75 -20.44 12.03 -7.89
C ALA A 75 -21.32 11.76 -6.67
N SER A 76 -20.71 11.30 -5.56
CA SER A 76 -21.43 11.03 -4.31
C SER A 76 -22.01 12.27 -3.61
N LEU A 77 -21.61 13.48 -4.02
CA LEU A 77 -22.23 14.72 -3.53
C LEU A 77 -23.60 14.94 -4.16
N ALA A 78 -23.76 14.57 -5.44
CA ALA A 78 -24.99 14.79 -6.20
C ALA A 78 -26.13 13.88 -5.73
N ASP A 79 -25.81 12.67 -5.27
CA ASP A 79 -26.78 11.69 -4.76
C ASP A 79 -26.81 11.61 -3.22
N HIS A 80 -26.11 12.53 -2.54
CA HIS A 80 -25.95 12.59 -1.08
C HIS A 80 -25.43 11.28 -0.44
N SER A 81 -24.71 10.46 -1.20
CA SER A 81 -24.15 9.19 -0.73
C SER A 81 -22.73 9.30 -0.18
N GLN A 82 -22.16 10.51 -0.09
CA GLN A 82 -20.76 10.73 0.30
C GLN A 82 -20.38 10.06 1.62
N ASP A 83 -21.27 10.06 2.62
CA ASP A 83 -20.98 9.42 3.91
C ASP A 83 -20.90 7.90 3.83
N LYS A 84 -21.71 7.29 2.95
CA LYS A 84 -21.67 5.85 2.70
C LYS A 84 -20.38 5.48 1.97
N LEU A 85 -20.00 6.28 0.99
CA LEU A 85 -18.78 6.06 0.21
C LEU A 85 -17.52 6.26 1.06
N LEU A 86 -17.46 7.33 1.87
CA LEU A 86 -16.38 7.57 2.82
C LEU A 86 -16.26 6.43 3.83
N ARG A 87 -17.37 5.93 4.39
CA ARG A 87 -17.38 4.76 5.29
C ARG A 87 -16.87 3.51 4.60
N LYS A 88 -17.27 3.28 3.35
CA LYS A 88 -16.78 2.14 2.56
C LYS A 88 -15.27 2.20 2.40
N PHE A 89 -14.73 3.31 1.90
CA PHE A 89 -13.29 3.46 1.67
C PHE A 89 -12.47 3.52 2.97
N SER A 90 -13.00 4.07 4.06
CA SER A 90 -12.32 4.06 5.36
C SER A 90 -12.33 2.69 6.03
N SER A 91 -13.25 1.79 5.64
CA SER A 91 -13.35 0.44 6.23
C SER A 91 -12.29 -0.54 5.73
N TYR A 92 -11.69 -0.30 4.57
CA TYR A 92 -10.66 -1.19 4.02
C TYR A 92 -9.42 -1.21 4.91
N ASP A 93 -8.90 -2.41 5.18
CA ASP A 93 -7.70 -2.63 5.98
C ASP A 93 -6.47 -2.03 5.30
N CYS A 94 -6.39 -2.22 3.99
CA CYS A 94 -5.40 -1.60 3.11
C CYS A 94 -6.11 -0.91 1.94
N LEU A 95 -5.92 0.40 1.80
CA LEU A 95 -6.40 1.15 0.64
C LEU A 95 -5.18 1.64 -0.14
N VAL A 96 -5.08 1.23 -1.41
CA VAL A 96 -4.04 1.68 -2.33
C VAL A 96 -4.64 2.75 -3.24
N ILE A 97 -4.03 3.93 -3.25
CA ILE A 97 -4.41 5.07 -4.07
C ILE A 97 -3.27 5.36 -5.04
N ASP A 98 -3.49 5.06 -6.30
CA ASP A 98 -2.47 5.14 -7.34
C ASP A 98 -2.50 6.49 -8.07
N GLU A 99 -1.37 6.91 -8.65
CA GLU A 99 -1.27 8.07 -9.55
C GLU A 99 -1.71 9.41 -8.94
N VAL A 100 -1.42 9.65 -7.65
CA VAL A 100 -1.71 10.95 -7.03
C VAL A 100 -0.88 12.05 -7.70
N GLY A 101 -1.54 13.17 -8.00
CA GLY A 101 -0.91 14.36 -8.56
C GLY A 101 -0.99 14.53 -10.07
N TYR A 102 -1.54 13.56 -10.81
CA TYR A 102 -1.70 13.66 -12.27
C TYR A 102 -3.03 14.29 -12.73
N ALA A 103 -4.09 14.19 -11.92
CA ALA A 103 -5.38 14.77 -12.27
C ALA A 103 -5.52 16.19 -11.73
N GLU A 104 -6.07 17.07 -12.57
CA GLU A 104 -6.63 18.33 -12.10
C GLU A 104 -7.89 18.06 -11.29
N VAL A 105 -7.93 18.57 -10.06
CA VAL A 105 -9.04 18.37 -9.13
C VAL A 105 -9.63 19.71 -8.70
N GLU A 106 -10.94 19.71 -8.48
CA GLU A 106 -11.67 20.86 -7.96
C GLU A 106 -11.50 20.99 -6.43
N PRO A 107 -11.57 22.19 -5.83
CA PRO A 107 -11.42 22.36 -4.38
C PRO A 107 -12.41 21.52 -3.54
N THR A 108 -13.63 21.31 -4.06
CA THR A 108 -14.67 20.48 -3.41
C THR A 108 -14.28 19.01 -3.37
N GLN A 109 -13.66 18.51 -4.45
CA GLN A 109 -13.15 17.15 -4.57
C GLN A 109 -12.03 16.87 -3.57
N VAL A 110 -11.14 17.84 -3.40
CA VAL A 110 -10.02 17.79 -2.46
C VAL A 110 -10.50 17.69 -1.01
N GLY A 111 -11.59 18.40 -0.65
CA GLY A 111 -12.18 18.35 0.69
C GLY A 111 -12.65 16.94 1.10
N LEU A 112 -13.28 16.20 0.18
CA LEU A 112 -13.72 14.83 0.45
C LEU A 112 -12.56 13.85 0.56
N PHE A 113 -11.56 13.98 -0.31
CA PHE A 113 -10.33 13.18 -0.23
C PHE A 113 -9.61 13.43 1.11
N PHE A 114 -9.52 14.69 1.55
CA PHE A 114 -8.96 15.04 2.84
C PHE A 114 -9.71 14.39 4.01
N THR A 115 -11.04 14.40 3.94
CA THR A 115 -11.90 13.76 4.96
C THR A 115 -11.68 12.24 5.00
N LEU A 116 -11.52 11.59 3.84
CA LEU A 116 -11.17 10.17 3.77
C LEU A 116 -9.81 9.91 4.44
N MET A 117 -8.80 10.71 4.10
CA MET A 117 -7.46 10.55 4.67
C MET A 117 -7.44 10.78 6.18
N GLN A 118 -8.21 11.75 6.68
CA GLN A 118 -8.37 12.00 8.11
C GLN A 118 -9.02 10.81 8.83
N LYS A 119 -10.05 10.18 8.26
CA LYS A 119 -10.70 8.99 8.84
C LYS A 119 -9.75 7.79 8.92
N ARG A 120 -8.80 7.67 7.98
CA ARG A 120 -7.85 6.55 7.89
C ARG A 120 -6.55 6.79 8.68
N HIS A 121 -6.21 8.04 8.96
CA HIS A 121 -5.00 8.41 9.68
C HIS A 121 -4.92 7.72 11.06
N LYS A 122 -3.83 7.00 11.31
CA LYS A 122 -3.57 6.18 12.52
C LYS A 122 -4.60 5.08 12.80
N THR A 123 -5.52 4.79 11.87
CA THR A 123 -6.54 3.73 12.06
C THR A 123 -6.34 2.57 11.09
N LYS A 124 -6.07 2.84 9.80
CA LYS A 124 -5.92 1.83 8.74
C LYS A 124 -4.77 2.18 7.78
N THR A 125 -4.16 1.17 7.18
CA THR A 125 -3.02 1.36 6.26
C THR A 125 -3.48 1.97 4.94
N THR A 126 -2.84 3.05 4.51
CA THR A 126 -3.07 3.63 3.18
C THR A 126 -1.76 3.69 2.43
N LEU A 127 -1.73 3.11 1.24
CA LEU A 127 -0.59 3.18 0.33
C LEU A 127 -0.89 4.21 -0.75
N ILE A 128 0.03 5.13 -0.99
CA ILE A 128 -0.12 6.15 -2.02
C ILE A 128 1.07 6.06 -2.97
N THR A 129 0.81 6.08 -4.27
CA THR A 129 1.84 6.29 -5.29
C THR A 129 1.69 7.69 -5.88
N SER A 130 2.82 8.32 -6.20
CA SER A 130 2.87 9.66 -6.76
C SER A 130 4.17 9.79 -7.54
N ASN A 131 4.08 10.38 -8.74
CA ASN A 131 5.26 10.80 -9.50
C ASN A 131 5.77 12.18 -9.06
N LEU A 132 4.97 12.90 -8.26
CA LEU A 132 5.31 14.21 -7.70
C LEU A 132 5.88 14.08 -6.29
N GLY A 133 6.85 14.94 -5.96
CA GLY A 133 7.32 15.10 -4.58
C GLY A 133 6.32 15.89 -3.72
N PHE A 134 6.40 15.77 -2.39
CA PHE A 134 5.47 16.45 -1.48
C PHE A 134 5.40 17.97 -1.65
N SER A 135 6.51 18.61 -2.03
CA SER A 135 6.57 20.05 -2.32
C SER A 135 5.66 20.45 -3.49
N GLU A 136 5.40 19.53 -4.41
CA GLU A 136 4.62 19.77 -5.63
C GLU A 136 3.13 19.49 -5.42
N TRP A 137 2.74 18.83 -4.32
CA TRP A 137 1.33 18.48 -4.07
C TRP A 137 0.42 19.70 -3.90
N GLY A 138 0.98 20.84 -3.50
CA GLY A 138 0.24 22.09 -3.39
C GLY A 138 -0.32 22.59 -4.74
N SER A 139 0.27 22.19 -5.87
CA SER A 139 -0.17 22.63 -7.20
C SER A 139 -1.49 21.97 -7.61
N PHE A 140 -1.63 20.65 -7.44
CA PHE A 140 -2.83 19.93 -7.87
C PHE A 140 -3.98 20.06 -6.87
N LEU A 141 -3.69 20.18 -5.56
CA LEU A 141 -4.74 20.30 -4.54
C LEU A 141 -5.46 21.66 -4.57
N LYS A 142 -4.94 22.65 -5.32
CA LYS A 142 -5.49 24.01 -5.50
C LYS A 142 -5.92 24.71 -4.18
N ASN A 143 -5.44 24.23 -3.03
CA ASN A 143 -5.74 24.72 -1.68
C ASN A 143 -4.54 24.46 -0.77
N LYS A 144 -3.70 25.49 -0.58
CA LYS A 144 -2.45 25.39 0.19
C LYS A 144 -2.67 25.00 1.66
N HIS A 145 -3.77 25.45 2.28
CA HIS A 145 -4.05 25.12 3.68
C HIS A 145 -4.41 23.66 3.87
N LEU A 146 -5.30 23.11 3.04
CA LEU A 146 -5.66 21.68 3.08
C LEU A 146 -4.46 20.79 2.71
N ALA A 147 -3.66 21.20 1.73
CA ALA A 147 -2.43 20.51 1.35
C ALA A 147 -1.43 20.42 2.51
N SER A 148 -1.19 21.55 3.20
CA SER A 148 -0.29 21.58 4.37
C SER A 148 -0.82 20.69 5.49
N ALA A 149 -2.12 20.77 5.80
CA ALA A 149 -2.71 19.94 6.85
C ALA A 149 -2.69 18.44 6.51
N LEU A 150 -2.78 18.07 5.23
CA LEU A 150 -2.66 16.69 4.78
C LEU A 150 -1.22 16.22 4.93
N PHE A 151 -0.26 17.06 4.51
CA PHE A 151 1.16 16.78 4.65
C PHE A 151 1.56 16.56 6.10
N ASP A 152 1.15 17.42 7.04
CA ASP A 152 1.47 17.27 8.46
C ASP A 152 0.98 15.93 9.05
N ARG A 153 -0.16 15.43 8.55
CA ARG A 153 -0.71 14.15 8.98
C ARG A 153 0.00 12.96 8.34
N LEU A 154 0.39 13.08 7.08
CA LEU A 154 1.18 12.06 6.40
C LEU A 154 2.59 11.98 7.01
N SER A 155 3.29 13.10 7.17
CA SER A 155 4.69 13.14 7.62
C SER A 155 4.89 12.53 9.02
N ALA A 156 3.90 12.64 9.92
CA ALA A 156 4.00 12.14 11.29
C ALA A 156 4.02 10.60 11.41
N THR A 157 3.46 9.86 10.45
CA THR A 157 3.29 8.39 10.55
C THR A 157 3.51 7.62 9.24
N THR A 158 4.14 8.23 8.23
CA THR A 158 4.35 7.61 6.92
C THR A 158 5.79 7.15 6.72
N HIS A 159 5.94 5.98 6.12
CA HIS A 159 7.20 5.55 5.53
C HIS A 159 7.23 5.97 4.06
N VAL A 160 8.27 6.72 3.66
CA VAL A 160 8.40 7.25 2.30
C VAL A 160 9.47 6.45 1.57
N PHE A 161 9.08 5.83 0.45
CA PHE A 161 10.00 5.15 -0.46
C PHE A 161 10.27 6.07 -1.65
N ASN A 162 11.49 6.58 -1.73
CA ASN A 162 11.90 7.45 -2.84
C ASN A 162 12.47 6.60 -3.97
N MET A 163 11.83 6.65 -5.14
CA MET A 163 12.15 5.81 -6.30
C MET A 163 12.96 6.54 -7.40
N LYS A 164 13.67 7.63 -7.07
CA LYS A 164 14.44 8.43 -8.05
C LYS A 164 15.47 7.62 -8.86
N ASP A 165 16.10 6.62 -8.24
CA ASP A 165 17.16 5.82 -8.88
C ASP A 165 16.63 4.50 -9.47
N CYS A 166 15.32 4.37 -9.66
CA CYS A 166 14.70 3.18 -10.22
C CYS A 166 14.66 3.23 -11.75
N VAL A 167 14.89 2.08 -12.38
CA VAL A 167 14.74 1.92 -13.84
C VAL A 167 13.28 1.62 -14.16
N SER A 168 12.75 2.28 -15.20
CA SER A 168 11.42 1.96 -15.72
C SER A 168 11.38 0.51 -16.20
N LEU A 169 10.43 -0.27 -15.68
CA LEU A 169 10.14 -1.63 -16.17
C LEU A 169 9.38 -1.63 -17.51
N ARG A 170 8.82 -0.47 -17.92
CA ARG A 170 8.19 -0.33 -19.23
C ARG A 170 9.27 -0.35 -20.31
N PRO A 171 9.10 -1.15 -21.39
CA PRO A 171 10.02 -1.12 -22.52
C PRO A 171 10.06 0.29 -23.12
N LYS A 172 11.24 0.74 -23.51
CA LYS A 172 11.38 1.98 -24.28
C LYS A 172 10.73 1.74 -25.63
N LEU A 173 9.82 2.63 -26.05
CA LEU A 173 9.37 2.64 -27.44
C LEU A 173 10.61 2.90 -28.31
N ASN A 174 10.88 2.01 -29.27
CA ASN A 174 11.97 2.21 -30.22
C ASN A 174 11.62 3.42 -31.10
N ASP A 175 12.33 4.54 -30.92
CA ASP A 175 12.38 5.61 -31.92
C ASP A 175 13.18 5.07 -33.12
N GLY A 176 12.51 4.60 -34.17
CA GLY A 176 13.22 4.07 -35.34
C GLY A 176 12.32 3.45 -36.40
N GLY A 177 11.64 4.30 -37.15
CA GLY A 177 10.91 3.89 -38.35
C GLY A 177 10.56 5.10 -39.22
N GLU A 178 11.57 5.78 -39.77
CA GLU A 178 11.45 6.58 -41.01
C GLU A 178 12.82 7.12 -41.45
N SER A 179 13.44 6.47 -42.45
CA SER A 179 14.20 7.17 -43.50
C SER A 179 14.44 6.23 -44.70
N ASP A 180 13.35 5.79 -45.34
CA ASP A 180 13.39 5.35 -46.75
C ASP A 180 12.66 6.41 -47.57
N ALA A 181 13.44 7.34 -48.16
CA ALA A 181 13.06 8.12 -49.33
C ALA A 181 14.32 8.78 -49.92
N ALA A 182 14.98 8.07 -50.84
CA ALA A 182 15.83 8.64 -51.88
C ALA A 182 15.37 8.09 -53.22
#